data_AF-A0A081RXB9-F1
#
_entry.id   AF-A0A081RXB9-F1
#
_cell.length_a   1.000
_cell.length_b   1.000
_cell.length_c   1.000
_cell.angle_alpha   90.00
_cell.angle_beta   90.00
_cell.angle_gamma   90.00
#
_symmetry.space_group_name_H-M   'P 1'
#
loop_
_entity.id
_entity.type
_entity.pdbx_description
1 polymer ?
#
loop_
_entity_poly.entity_id
_entity_poly.type
_entity_poly.pdbx_seq_one_letter_code
_entity_poly.pdbx_strand_id
1 'polypeptide(L)' 'MHQSTKKQTNRYFNGTPTIRLIVTCEQSVIDAADKHIKGNRLTRGNRAEFVRQAIIEKLQRER' A
#
# COMPACT_ATOMS: atom_id res chain seq x y z
N MET A 1 -0.19 -31.96 -0.61
CA MET A 1 -0.20 -30.53 -0.20
C MET A 1 0.86 -29.80 -1.00
N HIS A 2 0.48 -29.04 -2.03
CA HIS A 2 1.43 -28.36 -2.91
C HIS A 2 1.65 -26.94 -2.37
N GLN A 3 2.70 -26.74 -1.58
CA GLN A 3 3.07 -25.43 -1.06
C GLN A 3 3.80 -24.66 -2.17
N SER A 4 3.04 -23.93 -2.98
CA SER A 4 3.62 -23.01 -3.96
C SER A 4 4.41 -21.93 -3.21
N THR A 5 5.74 -21.95 -3.33
CA THR A 5 6.62 -20.86 -2.91
C THR A 5 6.38 -19.66 -3.84
N LYS A 6 5.27 -18.95 -3.64
CA LYS A 6 4.99 -17.68 -4.32
C LYS A 6 6.17 -16.75 -4.06
N LYS A 7 6.89 -16.37 -5.13
CA LYS A 7 7.96 -15.38 -5.11
C LYS A 7 7.57 -14.22 -4.18
N GLN A 8 8.24 -14.15 -3.04
CA GLN A 8 8.04 -13.13 -2.02
C GLN A 8 8.78 -11.83 -2.38
N THR A 9 8.94 -11.56 -3.67
CA THR A 9 9.57 -10.35 -4.20
C THR A 9 8.51 -9.53 -4.90
N ASN A 10 7.97 -8.56 -4.16
CA ASN A 10 6.97 -7.64 -4.66
C ASN A 10 7.65 -6.67 -5.63
N ARG A 11 7.35 -6.76 -6.94
CA ARG A 11 7.95 -5.88 -7.98
C ARG A 11 7.75 -4.40 -7.69
N TYR A 12 6.68 -4.07 -6.96
CA TYR A 12 6.35 -2.70 -6.57
C TYR A 12 7.21 -2.13 -5.44
N PHE A 13 7.98 -2.98 -4.74
CA PHE A 13 8.78 -2.60 -3.57
C PHE A 13 10.26 -2.94 -3.76
N ASN A 14 10.74 -2.95 -5.01
CA ASN A 14 12.16 -3.09 -5.36
C ASN A 14 12.87 -4.31 -4.71
N GLY A 15 12.15 -5.41 -4.49
CA GLY A 15 12.72 -6.63 -3.90
C GLY A 15 12.93 -6.58 -2.39
N THR A 16 12.44 -5.55 -1.70
CA THR A 16 12.48 -5.49 -0.24
C THR A 16 11.48 -6.48 0.38
N PRO A 17 11.88 -7.21 1.44
CA PRO A 17 10.97 -8.10 2.16
C PRO A 17 9.85 -7.25 2.77
N THR A 18 8.67 -7.32 2.15
CA THR A 18 7.52 -6.51 2.55
C THR A 18 6.59 -7.37 3.40
N ILE A 19 6.31 -6.94 4.62
CA ILE A 19 5.27 -7.55 5.44
C ILE A 19 3.92 -7.13 4.87
N ARG A 20 3.10 -8.12 4.48
CA ARG A 20 1.76 -7.85 3.97
C ARG A 20 0.81 -7.68 5.15
N LEU A 21 0.34 -6.46 5.36
CA LEU A 21 -0.72 -6.16 6.33
C LEU A 21 -2.07 -6.19 5.59
N ILE A 22 -2.99 -7.03 6.04
CA ILE A 22 -4.38 -7.05 5.55
C ILE A 22 -5.21 -6.24 6.54
N VAL A 23 -5.81 -5.15 6.05
CA VAL A 23 -6.61 -4.24 6.87
C VAL A 23 -8.02 -4.19 6.31
N THR A 24 -9.00 -4.31 7.19
CA THR A 24 -10.42 -4.08 6.90
C THR A 24 -10.79 -2.68 7.35
N CYS A 25 -11.22 -1.85 6.40
CA CYS A 25 -11.71 -0.49 6.67
C CYS A 25 -13.07 -0.31 6.01
N GLU A 26 -13.80 0.71 6.43
CA GLU A 26 -15.06 1.10 5.82
C GLU A 26 -14.90 1.45 4.34
N GLN A 27 -15.92 1.12 3.53
CA GLN A 27 -15.90 1.35 2.08
C GLN A 27 -15.73 2.83 1.72
N SER A 28 -16.23 3.74 2.58
CA SER A 28 -16.07 5.20 2.40
C SER A 28 -14.60 5.63 2.48
N VAL A 29 -13.81 5.01 3.37
CA VAL A 29 -12.36 5.26 3.50
C VAL A 29 -11.62 4.79 2.25
N ILE A 30 -12.02 3.65 1.70
CA ILE A 30 -11.44 3.09 0.48
C ILE A 30 -11.72 3.99 -0.73
N ASP A 31 -12.95 4.53 -0.84
CA ASP A 31 -13.33 5.44 -1.92
C ASP A 31 -12.56 6.77 -1.86
N ALA A 32 -12.45 7.35 -0.67
CA ALA A 32 -11.68 8.57 -0.45
C ALA A 32 -10.19 8.39 -0.82
N ALA A 33 -9.61 7.23 -0.48
CA ALA A 33 -8.25 6.88 -0.87
C ALA A 33 -8.10 6.68 -2.38
N ASP A 34 -9.03 5.97 -3.04
CA ASP A 34 -8.99 5.76 -4.50
C ASP A 34 -9.10 7.08 -5.27
N LYS A 35 -9.93 8.01 -4.79
CA LYS A 35 -10.06 9.36 -5.36
C LYS A 35 -8.74 10.14 -5.30
N HIS A 36 -7.98 10.03 -4.20
CA HIS A 36 -6.66 10.65 -4.06
C HIS A 36 -5.61 9.99 -4.97
N ILE A 37 -5.68 8.67 -5.12
CA ILE A 37 -4.74 7.91 -5.96
C ILE A 37 -4.95 8.21 -7.45
N LYS A 38 -6.18 8.44 -7.90
CA LYS A 38 -6.48 8.81 -9.29
C LYS A 38 -5.84 10.14 -9.72
N GLY A 39 -5.64 11.07 -8.78
CA GLY A 39 -5.07 12.39 -9.05
C GLY A 39 -3.54 12.44 -9.13
N ASN A 40 -2.84 11.41 -8.64
CA ASN A 40 -1.38 11.44 -8.53
C ASN A 40 -0.70 10.47 -9.52
N ARG A 41 0.11 11.03 -10.42
CA ARG A 41 0.81 10.32 -11.52
C ARG A 41 1.84 9.31 -11.01
N LEU A 42 2.36 9.50 -9.78
CA LEU A 42 3.40 8.65 -9.18
C LEU A 42 2.84 7.43 -8.42
N THR A 43 1.65 7.55 -7.83
CA THR A 43 0.99 6.45 -7.09
C THR A 43 -0.08 5.73 -7.92
N ARG A 44 -0.19 6.08 -9.21
CA ARG A 44 -1.28 5.66 -10.09
C ARG A 44 -1.35 4.12 -10.19
N GLY A 45 -2.31 3.54 -9.49
CA GLY A 45 -2.56 2.09 -9.48
C GLY A 45 -1.98 1.32 -8.29
N ASN A 46 -1.24 1.95 -7.38
CA ASN A 46 -0.71 1.29 -6.19
C ASN A 46 -1.27 1.87 -4.89
N ARG A 47 -2.39 1.30 -4.44
CA ARG A 47 -3.04 1.67 -3.18
C ARG A 47 -2.16 1.44 -1.96
N ALA A 48 -1.33 0.39 -1.97
CA ALA A 48 -0.45 0.07 -0.84
C ALA A 48 0.63 1.13 -0.66
N GLU A 49 1.19 1.66 -1.75
CA GLU A 49 2.19 2.73 -1.68
C GLU A 49 1.61 4.05 -1.19
N PHE A 50 0.38 4.39 -1.60
CA PHE A 50 -0.32 5.55 -1.05
C PHE A 50 -0.50 5.45 0.47
N VAL A 51 -1.00 4.31 0.95
CA VAL A 51 -1.18 4.06 2.40
C VAL A 51 0.16 4.12 3.12
N ARG A 52 1.22 3.56 2.54
CA ARG A 52 2.57 3.59 3.12
C ARG A 52 3.10 5.01 3.28
N GLN A 53 3.00 5.83 2.23
CA GLN A 53 3.42 7.24 2.27
C GLN A 53 2.62 8.03 3.31
N ALA A 54 1.29 7.82 3.37
CA ALA A 54 0.43 8.46 4.36
C ALA A 54 0.81 8.10 5.81
N ILE A 55 1.16 6.83 6.07
CA ILE A 55 1.66 6.39 7.38
C ILE A 55 2.99 7.08 7.71
N ILE A 56 3.94 7.13 6.77
CA ILE A 56 5.24 7.79 6.98
C ILE A 56 5.06 9.28 7.27
N GLU A 57 4.24 9.97 6.49
CA GLU A 57 3.94 11.40 6.68
C GLU A 57 3.31 11.66 8.05
N LYS A 58 2.33 10.84 8.45
CA LYS A 58 1.66 10.94 9.75
C LYS A 58 2.65 10.72 10.91
N LEU A 59 3.51 9.70 10.81
CA LEU A 59 4.56 9.41 11.81
C LEU A 59 5.62 10.51 11.90
N GLN A 60 5.93 11.20 10.80
CA GLN A 60 6.85 12.34 10.81
C GLN A 60 6.22 13.58 11.44
N ARG A 61 4.92 13.81 11.22
CA ARG A 61 4.19 14.95 11.80
C ARG A 61 3.97 14.80 13.31
N GLU A 62 3.79 13.57 13.79
CA GLU A 62 3.57 13.30 15.22
C GLU A 62 4.87 13.14 16.02
N ARG A 63 6.02 13.30 15.36
CA ARG A 63 7.35 13.30 15.96
C ARG A 63 7.76 14.69 16.41
#